data_AF-Q4TAT1-F1
#
_entry.id   AF-Q4TAT1-F1
#
_cell.length_a   1.000
_cell.length_b   1.000
_cell.length_c   1.000
_cell.angle_alpha   90.00
_cell.angle_beta   90.00
_cell.angle_gamma   90.00
#
_symmetry.space_group_name_H-M   'P 1'
#
loop_
_entity.id
_entity.type
_entity.pdbx_description
1 polymer ?
#
loop_
_entity_poly.entity_id
_entity_poly.type
_entity_poly.pdbx_seq_one_letter_code
_entity_poly.pdbx_strand_id
1 'polypeptide(L)'
;MPSNVEIKASNDSGQLIFYERPDTDGPKLSRYSISPTSDPSGLRTVLSDALGVKGEVRKERRLFLIGQTRIHLDTVEGLGTFMELEVVNASGSDA
;
A
#
# COMPACT_ATOMS: atom_id res chain seq x y z
N MET A 1 -4.43 5.31 -17.40
CA MET A 1 -5.00 5.24 -16.03
C MET A 1 -3.92 4.73 -15.10
N PRO A 2 -3.59 5.39 -13.98
CA PRO A 2 -2.72 4.75 -13.04
C PRO A 2 -3.38 3.44 -12.59
N SER A 3 -2.78 2.29 -12.86
CA SER A 3 -3.06 1.06 -12.13
C SER A 3 -2.89 1.35 -10.65
N ASN A 4 -4.01 1.42 -9.95
CA ASN A 4 -4.03 1.63 -8.50
C ASN A 4 -3.93 0.28 -7.78
N VAL A 5 -3.19 -0.66 -8.34
CA VAL A 5 -3.06 -2.01 -7.81
C VAL A 5 -1.60 -2.24 -7.46
N GLU A 6 -1.38 -2.59 -6.20
CA GLU A 6 -0.06 -2.88 -5.64
C GLU A 6 -0.05 -4.29 -5.06
N ILE A 7 1.07 -4.99 -5.21
CA ILE A 7 1.34 -6.22 -4.46
C ILE A 7 2.29 -5.84 -3.34
N LYS A 8 1.85 -5.98 -2.09
CA LYS A 8 2.70 -5.83 -0.92
C LYS A 8 3.08 -7.20 -0.41
N ALA A 9 4.36 -7.51 -0.35
CA ALA A 9 4.87 -8.77 0.17
C ALA A 9 5.75 -8.54 1.41
N SER A 10 5.61 -9.41 2.39
CA SER A 10 6.50 -9.49 3.56
C SER A 10 6.66 -10.97 3.93
N ASN A 11 7.89 -11.47 3.81
CA ASN A 11 8.21 -12.89 3.94
C ASN A 11 7.37 -13.75 2.97
N ASP A 12 6.73 -14.81 3.47
CA ASP A 12 5.93 -15.79 2.69
C ASP A 12 4.46 -15.39 2.52
N SER A 13 4.11 -14.16 2.86
CA SER A 13 2.73 -13.65 2.74
C SER A 13 2.69 -12.34 1.98
N GLY A 14 1.58 -12.10 1.29
CA GLY A 14 1.36 -10.83 0.62
C GLY A 14 -0.09 -10.44 0.53
N GLN A 15 -0.30 -9.28 -0.04
CA GLN A 15 -1.60 -8.66 -0.23
C GLN A 15 -1.64 -8.01 -1.60
N LEU A 16 -2.74 -8.22 -2.32
CA LEU A 16 -3.11 -7.38 -3.44
C LEU A 16 -3.96 -6.24 -2.90
N ILE A 17 -3.57 -5.01 -3.21
CA ILE A 17 -4.24 -3.83 -2.70
C ILE A 17 -4.68 -2.96 -3.88
N PHE A 18 -5.98 -2.69 -3.98
CA PHE A 18 -6.51 -1.65 -4.85
C PHE A 18 -6.70 -0.37 -4.05
N TYR A 19 -6.30 0.77 -4.64
CA TYR A 19 -6.50 2.10 -4.07
C TYR A 19 -7.42 2.95 -4.96
N GLU A 20 -8.28 3.73 -4.33
CA GLU A 20 -9.04 4.80 -4.96
C GLU A 20 -8.82 6.07 -4.13
N ARG A 21 -8.01 6.98 -4.68
CA ARG A 21 -7.65 8.25 -4.04
C ARG A 21 -7.49 9.33 -5.10
N PRO A 22 -7.92 10.58 -4.82
CA PRO A 22 -7.67 11.69 -5.74
C PRO A 22 -6.18 12.05 -5.76
N ASP A 23 -5.68 12.46 -6.92
CA ASP A 23 -4.31 12.96 -7.05
C ASP A 23 -4.26 14.46 -6.75
N THR A 24 -4.48 14.79 -5.47
CA THR A 24 -4.47 16.17 -4.96
C THR A 24 -3.50 16.31 -3.80
N ASP A 25 -2.99 17.53 -3.64
CA ASP A 25 -2.21 17.93 -2.47
C ASP A 25 -3.09 18.04 -1.21
N GLY A 26 -2.47 17.88 -0.05
CA GLY A 26 -3.14 17.95 1.26
C GLY A 26 -3.88 16.66 1.65
N PRO A 27 -4.64 16.70 2.75
CA PRO A 27 -5.40 15.55 3.25
C PRO A 27 -6.43 15.06 2.22
N LYS A 28 -6.41 13.76 1.93
CA LYS A 28 -7.32 13.13 0.97
C LYS A 28 -7.83 11.79 1.46
N LEU A 29 -9.09 11.51 1.13
CA LEU A 29 -9.68 10.21 1.41
C LEU A 29 -9.03 9.15 0.50
N SER A 30 -8.54 8.07 1.11
CA SER A 30 -8.09 6.89 0.41
C SER A 30 -9.08 5.77 0.71
N ARG A 31 -9.82 5.32 -0.32
CA ARG A 31 -10.58 4.07 -0.25
C ARG A 31 -9.70 2.96 -0.76
N TYR A 32 -9.73 1.80 -0.13
CA TYR A 32 -8.91 0.69 -0.58
C TYR A 32 -9.64 -0.64 -0.38
N SER A 33 -9.23 -1.64 -1.15
CA SER A 33 -9.67 -3.03 -1.01
C SER A 33 -8.44 -3.92 -0.95
N ILE A 34 -8.38 -4.79 0.05
CA ILE A 34 -7.24 -5.67 0.31
C ILE A 34 -7.70 -7.11 0.09
N SER A 35 -6.96 -7.87 -0.71
CA SER A 35 -7.11 -9.32 -0.84
C SER A 35 -5.82 -10.00 -0.39
N PRO A 36 -5.84 -10.85 0.65
CA PRO A 36 -4.64 -11.58 1.08
C PRO A 36 -4.24 -12.64 0.05
N THR A 37 -2.94 -12.93 -0.04
CA THR A 37 -2.39 -14.04 -0.84
C THR A 37 -1.27 -14.75 -0.08
N SER A 38 -1.24 -16.08 -0.19
CA SER A 38 -0.13 -16.93 0.24
C SER A 38 0.91 -17.16 -0.86
N ASP A 39 0.65 -16.66 -2.08
CA ASP A 39 1.56 -16.77 -3.23
C ASP A 39 1.80 -15.39 -3.87
N PRO A 40 2.56 -14.51 -3.19
CA PRO A 40 2.86 -13.18 -3.72
C PRO A 40 3.74 -13.23 -4.98
N SER A 41 4.59 -14.26 -5.14
CA SER A 41 5.48 -14.39 -6.31
C SER A 41 4.72 -14.84 -7.56
N GLY A 42 3.82 -15.82 -7.44
CA GLY A 42 2.92 -16.22 -8.52
C GLY A 42 2.01 -15.08 -8.94
N LEU A 43 1.41 -14.37 -7.96
CA LEU A 43 0.57 -13.21 -8.27
C LEU A 43 1.35 -12.07 -8.95
N ARG A 44 2.61 -11.83 -8.52
CA ARG A 44 3.50 -10.87 -9.18
C ARG A 44 3.75 -11.27 -10.62
N THR A 45 4.03 -12.54 -10.89
CA THR A 45 4.29 -13.05 -12.25
C THR A 45 3.08 -12.79 -13.15
N VAL A 46 1.91 -13.27 -12.76
CA VAL A 46 0.67 -13.14 -13.56
C VAL A 46 0.32 -11.68 -13.82
N LEU A 47 0.37 -10.81 -12.80
CA LEU A 47 0.03 -9.39 -12.98
C LEU A 47 1.08 -8.62 -13.76
N SER A 48 2.35 -9.01 -13.66
CA SER A 48 3.43 -8.43 -14.49
C SER A 48 3.20 -8.76 -15.96
N ASP A 49 2.82 -9.99 -16.28
CA ASP A 49 2.54 -10.42 -17.65
C ASP A 49 1.28 -9.75 -18.20
N ALA A 50 0.23 -9.59 -17.38
CA ALA A 50 -1.05 -9.03 -17.80
C ALA A 50 -1.06 -7.49 -17.91
N LEU A 51 -0.40 -6.79 -16.98
CA LEU A 51 -0.52 -5.33 -16.83
C LEU A 51 0.81 -4.58 -16.94
N GLY A 52 1.94 -5.31 -16.95
CA GLY A 52 3.27 -4.73 -16.82
C GLY A 52 3.60 -4.26 -15.40
N VAL A 53 4.90 -4.08 -15.15
CA VAL A 53 5.41 -3.51 -13.89
C VAL A 53 5.68 -2.03 -14.08
N LYS A 54 5.11 -1.19 -13.22
CA LYS A 54 5.40 0.24 -13.20
C LYS A 54 6.66 0.60 -12.44
N GLY A 55 6.94 -0.14 -11.37
CA GLY A 55 8.08 0.08 -10.49
C GLY A 55 8.03 -0.85 -9.29
N GLU A 56 9.16 -0.97 -8.61
CA GLU A 56 9.31 -1.70 -7.34
C GLU A 56 9.72 -0.71 -6.27
N VAL A 57 9.03 -0.70 -5.12
CA VAL A 57 9.36 0.15 -3.98
C VAL A 57 9.80 -0.73 -2.82
N ARG A 58 11.09 -0.66 -2.49
CA ARG A 58 11.66 -1.30 -1.31
C ARG A 58 11.76 -0.28 -0.19
N LYS A 59 11.20 -0.62 0.98
CA LYS A 59 11.18 0.29 2.12
C LYS A 59 11.21 -0.45 3.45
N GLU A 60 11.80 0.19 4.45
CA GLU A 60 11.63 -0.18 5.86
C GLU A 60 10.62 0.79 6.49
N ARG A 61 9.57 0.26 7.12
CA ARG A 61 8.50 1.04 7.76
C ARG A 61 8.53 0.86 9.27
N ARG A 62 8.62 1.97 10.00
CA ARG A 62 8.29 2.03 11.44
C ARG A 62 6.89 2.60 11.57
N LEU A 63 5.98 1.81 12.14
CA LEU A 63 4.58 2.20 12.38
C LEU A 63 4.39 2.57 13.85
N PHE A 64 3.82 3.75 14.10
CA PHE A 64 3.35 4.17 15.42
C PHE A 64 1.84 4.35 15.41
N LEU A 65 1.18 4.02 16.52
CA LEU A 65 -0.25 4.22 16.74
C LEU A 65 -0.46 5.26 17.84
N ILE A 66 -1.13 6.36 17.50
CA ILE A 66 -1.53 7.40 18.45
C ILE A 66 -3.04 7.64 18.29
N GLY A 67 -3.84 7.07 19.20
CA GLY A 67 -5.29 7.04 19.06
C GLY A 67 -5.69 6.33 17.75
N GLN A 68 -6.50 7.00 16.94
CA GLN A 68 -6.94 6.51 15.61
C GLN A 68 -5.97 6.87 14.47
N THR A 69 -4.85 7.52 14.78
CA THR A 69 -3.84 7.93 13.80
C THR A 69 -2.73 6.89 13.72
N ARG A 70 -2.46 6.42 12.52
CA ARG A 70 -1.26 5.64 12.19
C ARG A 70 -0.22 6.58 11.60
N ILE A 71 0.99 6.53 12.14
CA ILE A 71 2.13 7.31 11.68
C ILE A 71 3.14 6.35 11.07
N HIS A 72 3.37 6.47 9.78
CA HIS A 72 4.39 5.70 9.05
C HIS A 72 5.66 6.53 8.94
N LEU A 73 6.79 5.99 9.40
CA LEU A 73 8.13 6.48 9.05
C LEU A 73 8.78 5.47 8.11
N ASP A 74 8.87 5.84 6.85
CA ASP A 74 9.37 4.99 5.77
C ASP A 74 10.77 5.44 5.34
N THR A 75 11.74 4.55 5.42
CA THR A 75 13.02 4.70 4.71
C THR A 75 12.91 3.94 3.40
N VAL A 76 12.88 4.66 2.28
CA VAL A 76 12.71 4.11 0.93
C VAL A 76 14.05 4.07 0.21
N GLU A 77 14.40 2.89 -0.30
CA GLU A 77 15.66 2.67 -1.00
C GLU A 77 15.78 3.61 -2.21
N GLY A 78 16.87 4.38 -2.27
CA GLY A 78 17.13 5.33 -3.35
C GLY A 78 16.36 6.65 -3.31
N LEU A 79 15.39 6.82 -2.40
CA LEU A 79 14.55 8.04 -2.32
C LEU A 79 14.65 8.79 -0.98
N GLY A 80 15.09 8.14 0.10
CA GLY A 80 15.27 8.77 1.40
C GLY A 80 14.14 8.46 2.38
N THR A 81 13.90 9.37 3.33
CA THR A 81 12.96 9.14 4.45
C THR A 81 11.70 9.97 4.31
N PHE A 82 10.55 9.33 4.53
CA PHE A 82 9.21 9.91 4.40
C PHE A 82 8.40 9.67 5.67
N MET A 83 7.47 10.59 5.95
CA MET A 83 6.49 10.47 7.02
C MET A 83 5.08 10.58 6.44
N GLU A 84 4.20 9.67 6.82
CA GLU A 84 2.78 9.69 6.42
C GLU A 84 1.90 9.57 7.67
N LEU A 85 0.81 10.32 7.69
CA LEU A 85 -0.20 10.27 8.74
C LEU A 85 -1.52 9.82 8.11
N GLU A 86 -2.04 8.68 8.54
CA GLU A 86 -3.35 8.20 8.12
C GLU A 86 -4.28 8.07 9.33
N VAL A 87 -5.54 8.45 9.15
CA VAL A 87 -6.60 8.30 10.15
C VAL A 87 -7.61 7.31 9.61
N VAL A 88 -7.83 6.22 10.36
CA VAL A 88 -8.82 5.21 9.96
C VAL A 88 -10.20 5.68 10.40
N ASN A 89 -11.10 5.89 9.44
CA ASN A 89 -12.50 6.23 9.72
C ASN A 89 -13.27 4.95 10.02
N ALA A 90 -13.87 4.85 11.21
CA ALA A 90 -14.63 3.68 11.67
C ALA A 90 -15.92 3.38 10.85
N SER A 91 -16.22 4.16 9.81
CA SER A 91 -17.40 4.00 8.95
C SER A 91 -17.14 3.26 7.63
N GLY A 92 -15.95 2.70 7.42
CA GLY A 92 -15.63 1.82 6.29
C GLY A 92 -15.28 0.43 6.79
N SER A 93 -16.27 -0.45 6.79
CA SER A 93 -16.28 -1.82 7.34
C SER A 93 -15.00 -2.64 7.10
N ASP A 94 -14.38 -3.08 8.20
CA ASP A 94 -13.79 -4.42 8.29
C ASP A 94 -14.95 -5.42 8.46
N ALA A 95 -15.17 -6.26 7.45
CA ALA A 95 -15.94 -7.50 7.52
C ALA A 95 -15.20 -8.56 6.71
#